data_AF-D0KSQ1-F1
#
_entry.id   AF-D0KSQ1-F1
#
_cell.length_a   1.000
_cell.length_b   1.000
_cell.length_c   1.000
_cell.angle_alpha   90.00
_cell.angle_beta   90.00
_cell.angle_gamma   90.00
#
_symmetry.space_group_name_H-M   'P 1'
#
loop_
_entity.id
_entity.type
_entity.pdbx_description
1 polymer ?
#
loop_
_entity_poly.entity_id
_entity_poly.type
_entity_poly.pdbx_seq_one_letter_code
_entity_poly.pdbx_strand_id
1 'polypeptide(L)'
;MESKLMQILEGLLNEFEEWRRGESDIEPTIIKIHYSIIRSDPNTEQGIINLDVIGIAIYSAIEDLNNYNDISRSLAVLTYHLITSHPFVDGNKRTAFVLLLNILYELFNKEIPQDLEEELINTLVEVADNPPEEDEYAINKIRKIIRKIIED
;
A
#
# COMPACT_ATOMS: atom_id res chain seq x y z
N MET A 1 3.65 14.99 11.33
CA MET A 1 2.98 13.87 10.67
C MET A 1 3.80 13.33 9.52
N GLU A 2 4.28 14.16 8.59
CA GLU A 2 5.19 13.76 7.50
C GLU A 2 6.42 13.00 8.01
N SER A 3 7.11 13.52 9.03
CA SER A 3 8.26 12.82 9.65
C SER A 3 7.91 11.43 10.20
N LYS A 4 6.68 11.22 10.67
CA LYS A 4 6.23 9.91 11.16
C LYS A 4 5.91 8.97 9.99
N LEU A 5 5.25 9.45 8.94
CA LEU A 5 5.04 8.67 7.73
C LEU A 5 6.39 8.28 7.10
N MET A 6 7.35 9.20 7.05
CA MET A 6 8.70 8.91 6.56
C MET A 6 9.34 7.76 7.33
N GLN A 7 9.31 7.81 8.67
CA GLN A 7 9.84 6.73 9.51
C GLN A 7 9.16 5.39 9.25
N ILE A 8 7.84 5.38 9.01
CA ILE A 8 7.10 4.17 8.68
C ILE A 8 7.55 3.64 7.31
N LEU A 9 7.58 4.49 6.28
CA LEU A 9 7.96 4.08 4.92
C LEU A 9 9.42 3.61 4.84
N GLU A 10 10.36 4.33 5.48
CA GLU A 10 11.76 3.91 5.57
C GLU A 10 11.90 2.60 6.36
N GLY A 11 11.13 2.43 7.43
CA GLY A 11 11.05 1.17 8.19
C GLY A 11 10.62 0.00 7.31
N LEU A 12 9.52 0.17 6.56
CA LEU A 12 8.99 -0.82 5.61
C LEU A 12 10.00 -1.15 4.51
N LEU A 13 10.70 -0.14 3.98
CA LEU A 13 11.72 -0.36 2.95
C LEU A 13 12.92 -1.13 3.51
N ASN A 14 13.41 -0.74 4.68
CA ASN A 14 14.57 -1.36 5.30
C ASN A 14 14.30 -2.83 5.64
N GLU A 15 13.18 -3.14 6.32
CA GLU A 15 12.85 -4.53 6.63
C GLU A 15 12.71 -5.38 5.36
N PHE A 16 12.14 -4.81 4.28
CA PHE A 16 11.96 -5.50 3.02
C PHE A 16 13.29 -5.80 2.33
N GLU A 17 14.18 -4.80 2.26
CA GLU A 17 15.47 -4.92 1.60
C GLU A 17 16.47 -5.80 2.36
N GLU A 18 16.45 -5.77 3.70
CA GLU A 18 17.25 -6.68 4.52
C GLU A 18 16.82 -8.14 4.30
N TRP A 19 15.51 -8.40 4.32
CA TRP A 19 14.97 -9.73 4.06
C TRP A 19 15.27 -10.20 2.62
N ARG A 20 15.05 -9.33 1.63
CA ARG A 20 15.31 -9.64 0.21
C ARG A 20 16.77 -10.02 -0.04
N ARG A 21 17.71 -9.37 0.65
CA ARG A 21 19.15 -9.65 0.54
C ARG A 21 19.62 -10.85 1.36
N GLY A 22 18.74 -11.47 2.16
CA GLY A 22 19.09 -12.55 3.08
C GLY A 22 19.90 -12.06 4.30
N GLU A 23 19.82 -10.77 4.62
CA GLU A 23 20.45 -10.15 5.78
C GLU A 23 19.56 -10.30 7.04
N SER A 24 18.27 -10.59 6.87
CA SER A 24 17.30 -10.83 7.93
C SER A 24 16.41 -12.05 7.62
N ASP A 25 16.21 -12.92 8.61
CA ASP A 25 15.25 -14.03 8.55
C ASP A 25 13.82 -13.60 8.93
N ILE A 26 13.62 -12.34 9.30
CA ILE A 26 12.32 -11.81 9.71
C ILE A 26 11.54 -11.43 8.46
N GLU A 27 10.38 -12.05 8.26
CA GLU A 27 9.48 -11.69 7.16
C GLU A 27 9.05 -10.21 7.26
N PRO A 28 9.12 -9.43 6.16
CA PRO A 28 8.66 -8.04 6.12
C PRO A 28 7.16 -7.94 6.41
N THR A 29 6.72 -6.80 6.93
CA THR A 29 5.32 -6.51 7.26
C THR A 29 4.39 -6.76 6.07
N ILE A 30 4.76 -6.30 4.87
CA ILE A 30 3.94 -6.52 3.67
C ILE A 30 3.79 -8.00 3.32
N ILE A 31 4.84 -8.82 3.54
CA ILE A 31 4.80 -10.27 3.31
C ILE A 31 3.92 -10.95 4.37
N LYS A 32 4.06 -10.55 5.64
CA LYS A 32 3.21 -11.05 6.74
C LYS A 32 1.73 -10.74 6.50
N ILE A 33 1.42 -9.51 6.09
CA ILE A 33 0.05 -9.09 5.74
C ILE A 33 -0.47 -9.97 4.60
N HIS A 34 0.31 -10.12 3.53
CA HIS A 34 -0.08 -10.94 2.39
C HIS A 34 -0.37 -12.39 2.80
N TYR A 35 0.52 -13.04 3.56
CA TYR A 35 0.31 -14.40 4.03
C TYR A 35 -0.90 -14.54 4.95
N SER A 36 -1.18 -13.54 5.79
CA SER A 36 -2.38 -13.52 6.62
C SER A 36 -3.66 -13.50 5.75
N ILE A 37 -3.66 -12.71 4.67
CA ILE A 37 -4.79 -12.60 3.75
C ILE A 37 -5.03 -13.93 3.02
N ILE A 38 -4.00 -14.50 2.40
CA ILE A 38 -4.12 -15.73 1.61
C ILE A 38 -4.57 -16.91 2.50
N ARG A 39 -4.01 -17.04 3.71
CA ARG A 39 -4.42 -18.10 4.64
C ARG A 39 -5.88 -18.01 5.09
N SER A 40 -6.48 -16.82 5.01
CA SER A 40 -7.87 -16.60 5.40
C SER A 40 -8.89 -16.95 4.31
N ASP A 41 -8.46 -17.15 3.06
CA ASP A 41 -9.35 -17.42 1.93
C ASP A 41 -8.89 -18.67 1.16
N PRO A 42 -9.63 -19.79 1.28
CA PRO A 42 -9.25 -21.06 0.66
C PRO A 42 -9.33 -21.05 -0.87
N ASN A 43 -9.86 -19.99 -1.49
CA ASN A 43 -9.94 -19.84 -2.95
C ASN A 43 -8.77 -19.04 -3.53
N THR A 44 -7.77 -18.69 -2.70
CA THR A 44 -6.62 -17.88 -3.14
C THR A 44 -5.38 -18.72 -3.37
N GLU A 45 -4.57 -18.30 -4.34
CA GLU A 45 -3.30 -18.94 -4.65
C GLU A 45 -2.14 -18.22 -3.97
N GLN A 46 -1.30 -18.98 -3.27
CA GLN A 46 -0.08 -18.46 -2.67
C GLN A 46 1.02 -18.34 -3.73
N GLY A 47 1.70 -17.19 -3.75
CA GLY A 47 2.91 -17.05 -4.54
C GLY A 47 3.32 -15.60 -4.70
N ILE A 48 4.59 -15.42 -5.02
CA ILE A 48 5.18 -14.12 -5.33
C ILE A 48 5.60 -14.14 -6.79
N ILE A 49 5.11 -13.18 -7.57
CA ILE A 49 5.42 -13.02 -9.00
C ILE A 49 6.71 -12.22 -9.15
N ASN A 50 6.76 -11.05 -8.51
CA ASN A 50 7.88 -10.14 -8.63
C ASN A 50 8.08 -9.38 -7.31
N LEU A 51 9.20 -9.65 -6.64
CA LEU A 51 9.54 -8.97 -5.38
C LEU A 51 10.04 -7.55 -5.61
N ASP A 52 10.68 -7.27 -6.75
CA ASP A 52 11.36 -5.99 -6.97
C ASP A 52 10.37 -4.83 -7.01
N VAL A 53 9.13 -5.07 -7.46
CA VAL A 53 8.10 -4.03 -7.54
C VAL A 53 7.57 -3.59 -6.18
N ILE A 54 7.74 -4.41 -5.12
CA ILE A 54 7.39 -4.01 -3.74
C ILE A 54 8.33 -2.91 -3.26
N GLY A 55 9.65 -3.13 -3.38
CA GLY A 55 10.65 -2.14 -3.01
C GLY A 55 10.49 -0.85 -3.81
N ILE A 56 10.21 -0.96 -5.11
CA ILE A 56 9.91 0.21 -5.97
C ILE A 56 8.68 0.96 -5.48
N ALA A 57 7.58 0.28 -5.14
CA ALA A 57 6.36 0.93 -4.66
C ALA A 57 6.60 1.74 -3.36
N ILE A 58 7.37 1.17 -2.42
CA ILE A 58 7.72 1.85 -1.16
C ILE A 58 8.65 3.04 -1.44
N TYR A 59 9.67 2.84 -2.27
CA TYR A 59 10.60 3.91 -2.64
C TYR A 59 9.89 5.07 -3.35
N SER A 60 8.98 4.80 -4.30
CA SER A 60 8.19 5.83 -4.98
C SER A 60 7.36 6.66 -4.01
N ALA A 61 6.81 6.03 -2.97
CA ALA A 61 6.05 6.74 -1.93
C ALA A 61 6.94 7.66 -1.08
N ILE A 62 8.16 7.22 -0.77
CA ILE A 62 9.17 8.04 -0.06
C ILE A 62 9.58 9.24 -0.91
N GLU A 63 9.87 9.01 -2.19
CA GLU A 63 10.24 10.08 -3.12
C GLU A 63 9.11 11.08 -3.30
N ASP A 64 7.87 10.61 -3.45
CA ASP A 64 6.69 11.48 -3.55
C ASP A 64 6.49 12.32 -2.28
N LEU A 65 6.66 11.72 -1.09
CA LEU A 65 6.57 12.45 0.17
C LEU A 65 7.63 13.56 0.26
N ASN A 66 8.87 13.27 -0.12
CA ASN A 66 9.96 14.25 -0.12
C ASN A 66 9.71 15.40 -1.10
N ASN A 67 9.15 15.11 -2.27
CA ASN A 67 8.95 16.08 -3.33
C ASN A 67 7.75 16.99 -3.09
N TYR A 68 6.65 16.44 -2.56
CA TYR A 68 5.37 17.14 -2.46
C TYR A 68 4.93 17.47 -1.03
N ASN A 69 5.54 16.85 -0.01
CA ASN A 69 5.13 16.97 1.39
C ASN A 69 3.62 16.71 1.59
N ASP A 70 3.07 15.74 0.85
CA ASP A 70 1.65 15.38 0.92
C ASP A 70 1.50 13.90 1.31
N ILE A 71 1.09 13.68 2.57
CA ILE A 71 0.82 12.36 3.15
C ILE A 71 -0.21 11.59 2.33
N SER A 72 -1.31 12.23 1.94
CA SER A 72 -2.40 11.58 1.21
C SER A 72 -1.95 11.15 -0.19
N ARG A 73 -1.08 11.95 -0.83
CA ARG A 73 -0.52 11.65 -2.15
C ARG A 73 0.48 10.50 -2.06
N SER A 74 1.41 10.56 -1.11
CA SER A 74 2.42 9.51 -0.90
C SER A 74 1.77 8.14 -0.63
N LEU A 75 0.75 8.09 0.23
CA LEU A 75 -0.01 6.87 0.49
C LEU A 75 -0.79 6.38 -0.75
N ALA A 76 -1.31 7.29 -1.57
CA ALA A 76 -1.96 6.93 -2.83
C ALA A 76 -0.97 6.35 -3.84
N VAL A 77 0.24 6.91 -3.94
CA VAL A 77 1.34 6.39 -4.78
C VAL A 77 1.73 4.98 -4.36
N LEU A 78 1.96 4.75 -3.06
CA LEU A 78 2.24 3.42 -2.51
C LEU A 78 1.16 2.42 -2.91
N THR A 79 -0.10 2.78 -2.63
CA THR A 79 -1.25 1.90 -2.84
C THR A 79 -1.42 1.60 -4.33
N TYR A 80 -1.35 2.62 -5.19
CA TYR A 80 -1.44 2.50 -6.64
C TYR A 80 -0.40 1.50 -7.19
N HIS A 81 0.87 1.68 -6.85
CA HIS A 81 1.92 0.80 -7.37
C HIS A 81 1.77 -0.64 -6.88
N LEU A 82 1.35 -0.86 -5.63
CA LEU A 82 1.14 -2.22 -5.13
C LEU A 82 -0.03 -2.94 -5.83
N ILE A 83 -1.09 -2.22 -6.22
CA ILE A 83 -2.22 -2.83 -6.90
C ILE A 83 -1.94 -3.08 -8.39
N THR A 84 -1.23 -2.19 -9.08
CA THR A 84 -1.02 -2.29 -10.53
C THR A 84 0.21 -3.11 -10.92
N SER A 85 1.20 -3.23 -10.04
CA SER A 85 2.42 -4.03 -10.32
C SER A 85 2.27 -5.53 -10.04
N HIS A 86 1.18 -5.94 -9.39
CA HIS A 86 0.85 -7.33 -9.08
C HIS A 86 2.04 -8.16 -8.54
N PRO A 87 2.63 -7.77 -7.39
CA PRO A 87 3.77 -8.49 -6.82
C PRO A 87 3.44 -9.94 -6.42
N PHE A 88 2.19 -10.26 -6.14
CA PHE A 88 1.71 -11.56 -5.69
C PHE A 88 0.81 -12.24 -6.73
N VAL A 89 0.71 -13.57 -6.65
CA VAL A 89 -0.18 -14.36 -7.52
C VAL A 89 -1.65 -13.96 -7.33
N ASP A 90 -2.07 -13.79 -6.09
CA ASP A 90 -3.39 -13.28 -5.71
C ASP A 90 -3.24 -12.32 -4.52
N GLY A 91 -4.32 -11.68 -4.08
CA GLY A 91 -4.34 -10.91 -2.84
C GLY A 91 -3.72 -9.51 -2.96
N ASN A 92 -3.27 -9.07 -4.13
CA ASN A 92 -2.62 -7.76 -4.34
C ASN A 92 -3.47 -6.60 -3.80
N LYS A 93 -4.72 -6.47 -4.26
CA LYS A 93 -5.67 -5.44 -3.81
C LYS A 93 -5.88 -5.45 -2.30
N ARG A 94 -6.11 -6.64 -1.74
CA ARG A 94 -6.35 -6.86 -0.31
C ARG A 94 -5.10 -6.52 0.52
N THR A 95 -3.93 -6.88 0.03
CA THR A 95 -2.64 -6.62 0.70
C THR A 95 -2.34 -5.13 0.73
N ALA A 96 -2.48 -4.44 -0.41
CA ALA A 96 -2.31 -3.00 -0.50
C ALA A 96 -3.29 -2.25 0.42
N PHE A 97 -4.56 -2.66 0.42
CA PHE A 97 -5.60 -2.08 1.28
C PHE A 97 -5.26 -2.26 2.76
N VAL A 98 -4.97 -3.48 3.23
CA VAL A 98 -4.64 -3.74 4.64
C VAL A 98 -3.35 -3.02 5.06
N LEU A 99 -2.35 -2.93 4.19
CA LEU A 99 -1.14 -2.15 4.46
C LEU A 99 -1.47 -0.66 4.64
N LEU A 100 -2.30 -0.09 3.78
CA LEU A 100 -2.77 1.29 3.90
C LEU A 100 -3.53 1.51 5.22
N LEU A 101 -4.44 0.60 5.60
CA LEU A 101 -5.16 0.66 6.87
C LEU A 101 -4.19 0.66 8.06
N ASN A 102 -3.19 -0.21 8.03
CA ASN A 102 -2.19 -0.30 9.09
C ASN A 102 -1.41 1.01 9.24
N ILE A 103 -0.94 1.59 8.13
CA ILE A 103 -0.24 2.88 8.15
C ILE A 103 -1.15 4.01 8.66
N LEU A 104 -2.41 4.07 8.20
CA LEU A 104 -3.36 5.09 8.65
C LEU A 104 -3.66 4.96 10.15
N TYR A 105 -3.85 3.74 10.64
CA TYR A 105 -4.03 3.46 12.06
C TYR A 105 -2.80 3.89 12.87
N GLU A 106 -1.59 3.54 12.43
CA GLU A 106 -0.37 3.96 13.11
C GLU A 106 -0.21 5.48 13.13
N LEU A 107 -0.57 6.17 12.04
CA LEU A 107 -0.45 7.62 11.94
C LEU A 107 -1.45 8.36 12.81
N PHE A 108 -2.74 8.03 12.67
CA PHE A 108 -3.84 8.84 13.19
C PHE A 108 -4.57 8.19 14.38
N ASN A 109 -4.33 6.91 14.65
CA ASN A 109 -5.06 6.11 15.64
C ASN A 109 -6.58 6.23 15.46
N LYS A 110 -7.03 6.13 14.21
CA LYS A 110 -8.44 6.22 13.81
C LYS A 110 -8.86 4.97 13.04
N GLU A 111 -10.09 4.55 13.29
CA GLU A 111 -10.81 3.62 12.41
C GLU A 111 -11.33 4.40 11.21
N ILE A 112 -11.46 3.73 10.06
CA ILE A 112 -11.97 4.37 8.84
C ILE A 112 -13.50 4.34 8.87
N PRO A 113 -14.20 5.47 8.60
CA PRO A 113 -15.64 5.45 8.42
C PRO A 113 -16.06 4.45 7.34
N GLN A 114 -17.09 3.65 7.62
CA GLN A 114 -17.51 2.55 6.75
C GLN A 114 -17.79 3.00 5.30
N ASP A 115 -18.39 4.17 5.11
CA ASP A 115 -18.70 4.73 3.79
C ASP A 115 -17.43 5.08 3.00
N LEU A 116 -16.39 5.61 3.68
CA LEU A 116 -15.10 5.89 3.06
C LEU A 116 -14.30 4.61 2.80
N GLU A 117 -14.44 3.60 3.65
CA GLU A 117 -13.86 2.28 3.44
C GLU A 117 -14.42 1.64 2.17
N GLU A 118 -15.74 1.63 2.01
CA GLU A 118 -16.43 1.14 0.82
C GLU A 118 -16.05 1.94 -0.44
N GLU A 119 -15.97 3.27 -0.35
CA GLU A 119 -15.52 4.14 -1.47
C GLU A 119 -14.08 3.80 -1.89
N LEU A 120 -13.19 3.58 -0.91
CA LEU A 120 -11.80 3.22 -1.14
C LEU A 120 -11.69 1.84 -1.81
N ILE A 121 -12.33 0.81 -1.27
CA ILE A 121 -12.31 -0.55 -1.83
C ILE A 121 -12.79 -0.55 -3.29
N ASN A 122 -13.93 0.10 -3.57
CA ASN A 122 -14.47 0.18 -4.92
C ASN A 122 -13.50 0.88 -5.88
N THR A 123 -12.84 1.95 -5.41
CA THR A 123 -11.83 2.67 -6.20
C THR A 123 -10.61 1.81 -6.49
N LEU A 124 -10.11 1.06 -5.51
CA LEU A 124 -8.96 0.16 -5.69
C LEU A 124 -9.28 -0.98 -6.66
N VAL A 125 -10.50 -1.52 -6.62
CA VAL A 125 -10.99 -2.51 -7.58
C VAL A 125 -11.03 -1.92 -8.99
N GLU A 126 -11.63 -0.74 -9.15
CA GLU A 126 -11.72 -0.07 -10.44
C GLU A 126 -10.34 0.19 -11.06
N VAL A 127 -9.40 0.74 -10.28
CA VAL A 127 -8.05 1.04 -10.75
C VAL A 127 -7.26 -0.22 -11.11
N ALA A 128 -7.43 -1.31 -10.36
CA ALA A 128 -6.73 -2.56 -10.64
C ALA A 128 -7.30 -3.27 -11.88
N ASP A 129 -8.62 -3.26 -12.05
CA ASP A 129 -9.28 -3.99 -13.13
C ASP A 129 -9.30 -3.17 -14.43
N ASN A 130 -9.26 -1.84 -14.34
CA ASN A 130 -9.24 -0.90 -15.47
C ASN A 130 -8.23 0.23 -15.20
N PRO A 131 -6.91 -0.06 -15.20
CA PRO A 131 -5.91 0.97 -14.97
C PRO A 131 -6.01 2.05 -16.06
N PRO A 132 -6.10 3.34 -15.68
CA PRO A 132 -6.15 4.41 -16.67
C PRO A 132 -4.82 4.49 -17.43
N GLU A 133 -4.85 5.08 -18.63
CA GLU A 133 -3.63 5.33 -19.41
C GLU A 133 -2.64 6.26 -18.67
N GLU A 134 -3.17 7.15 -17.81
CA GLU A 134 -2.40 8.07 -17.00
C GLU A 134 -2.46 7.70 -15.51
N ASP A 135 -1.34 7.22 -14.96
CA ASP A 135 -1.19 6.83 -13.55
C ASP A 135 -1.65 7.94 -12.59
N GLU A 136 -1.34 9.20 -12.92
CA GLU A 136 -1.66 10.39 -12.13
C GLU A 136 -3.16 10.56 -11.91
N TYR A 137 -4.00 10.11 -12.85
CA TYR A 137 -5.45 10.13 -12.69
C TYR A 137 -5.90 9.16 -11.58
N ALA A 138 -5.41 7.92 -11.60
CA ALA A 138 -5.71 6.92 -10.57
C ALA A 138 -5.18 7.33 -9.20
N ILE A 139 -3.92 7.81 -9.14
CA ILE A 139 -3.30 8.29 -7.91
C ILE A 139 -4.14 9.42 -7.29
N ASN A 140 -4.58 10.40 -8.08
CA ASN A 140 -5.41 11.48 -7.55
C ASN A 140 -6.80 11.02 -7.11
N LYS A 141 -7.36 9.97 -7.72
CA LYS A 141 -8.64 9.39 -7.28
C LYS A 141 -8.50 8.74 -5.91
N ILE A 142 -7.47 7.91 -5.72
CA ILE A 142 -7.15 7.27 -4.43
C ILE A 142 -6.83 8.34 -3.36
N ARG A 143 -5.98 9.32 -3.70
CA ARG A 143 -5.57 10.43 -2.82
C ARG A 143 -6.76 11.18 -2.24
N LYS A 144 -7.78 11.48 -3.06
CA LYS A 144 -8.97 12.22 -2.61
C LYS A 144 -9.69 11.48 -1.47
N ILE A 145 -9.77 10.16 -1.54
CA ILE A 145 -10.44 9.34 -0.53
C ILE A 145 -9.59 9.27 0.73
N ILE A 146 -8.29 8.99 0.60
CA ILE A 146 -7.33 9.00 1.71
C ILE A 146 -7.36 10.36 2.43
N ARG A 147 -7.43 11.46 1.68
CA ARG A 147 -7.53 12.80 2.25
C ARG A 147 -8.80 12.99 3.08
N LYS A 148 -9.97 12.53 2.60
CA LYS A 148 -11.21 12.56 3.38
C LYS A 148 -11.05 11.78 4.69
N ILE A 149 -10.44 10.59 4.63
CA ILE A 149 -10.20 9.73 5.81
C ILE A 149 -9.30 10.42 6.84
N ILE A 150 -8.31 11.20 6.39
CA ILE A 150 -7.40 11.94 7.27
C ILE A 150 -8.08 13.16 7.90
N GLU A 151 -8.98 13.82 7.17
CA GLU A 151 -9.66 15.06 7.58
C GLU A 151 -10.85 14.82 8.51
N ASP A 152 -11.52 13.66 8.43
CA ASP A 152 -12.51 13.18 9.41
C ASP A 152 -11.83 12.78 10.73
#